data_AF-A0A3D3V8A1-F1
#
_entry.id   AF-A0A3D3V8A1-F1
#
_cell.length_a   1.000
_cell.length_b   1.000
_cell.length_c   1.000
_cell.angle_alpha   90.00
_cell.angle_beta   90.00
_cell.angle_gamma   90.00
#
_symmetry.space_group_name_H-M   'P 1'
#
loop_
_entity.id
_entity.type
_entity.pdbx_description
1 polymer ?
#
loop_
_entity_poly.entity_id
_entity_poly.type
_entity_poly.pdbx_seq_one_letter_code
_entity_poly.pdbx_strand_id
1 'polypeptide(L)'
;FVARNDGVQTVAASPIEDQTRAAQMPNVYWFVFDAYAREDVLADYFGFDNSAFVDALENRGFNVADQAWSNYASTKFSISSTVSMDYYLPIGEPLYPALWTDKLQGFNPVVERFRQLGYRYLHAEPGGNNLKTRCGGSEDTCITAAPTGAIGVSEAEVGLLRLTPAFPIIRRLFPNLLSFDFTKISDVIPKLQPRSDVPLFLFAHLLTPHPPQRFLADCSRVENIAFDLAGDDYTRERDSYVNDLRCLNPLILSAVDTILKNDPDEPIIILQSDHGIRGDWSRSVKGRTPRTPPSLAAYANLHAMRTPAACDSDHGESFSPVNTFRIVFGCIQRETPDLLPTRRFTKVRNILDEISDGLSVR
;
A
#
# COMPACT_ATOMS: atom_id res chain seq x y z
N PHE A 1 -76.59 -6.96 -2.33
CA PHE A 1 -75.32 -7.59 -2.74
C PHE A 1 -74.20 -6.59 -2.53
N VAL A 2 -73.23 -6.99 -1.71
CA VAL A 2 -72.24 -6.13 -1.07
C VAL A 2 -71.16 -5.73 -2.09
N ALA A 3 -70.88 -4.43 -2.22
CA ALA A 3 -69.69 -3.92 -2.87
C ALA A 3 -68.50 -4.09 -1.91
N ARG A 4 -67.49 -4.88 -2.30
CA ARG A 4 -66.20 -4.93 -1.61
C ARG A 4 -65.25 -3.95 -2.27
N ASN A 5 -64.75 -3.04 -1.44
CA ASN A 5 -63.76 -2.03 -1.77
C ASN A 5 -62.44 -2.55 -1.18
N ASP A 6 -61.58 -3.15 -2.01
CA ASP A 6 -60.29 -3.67 -1.56
C ASP A 6 -59.28 -2.52 -1.52
N GLY A 7 -59.21 -1.86 -0.37
CA GLY A 7 -58.18 -0.89 -0.05
C GLY A 7 -56.84 -1.58 0.19
N VAL A 8 -55.95 -1.53 -0.80
CA VAL A 8 -54.53 -1.81 -0.61
C VAL A 8 -53.92 -0.59 0.08
N GLN A 9 -53.67 -0.68 1.38
CA GLN A 9 -52.82 0.25 2.10
C GLN A 9 -51.37 0.02 1.67
N THR A 10 -50.86 0.85 0.77
CA THR A 10 -49.42 1.03 0.62
C THR A 10 -48.90 1.70 1.90
N VAL A 11 -48.21 0.93 2.74
CA VAL A 11 -47.45 1.48 3.86
C VAL A 11 -46.31 2.29 3.25
N ALA A 12 -46.48 3.62 3.21
CA ALA A 12 -45.40 4.52 2.87
C ALA A 12 -44.30 4.34 3.94
N ALA A 13 -43.11 3.93 3.50
CA ALA A 13 -41.93 3.95 4.35
C ALA A 13 -41.77 5.36 4.93
N SER A 14 -41.51 5.43 6.24
CA SER A 14 -41.42 6.69 6.96
C SER A 14 -40.23 7.51 6.42
N PRO A 15 -40.35 8.83 6.17
CA PRO A 15 -39.25 9.66 5.64
C PRO A 15 -37.99 9.71 6.54
N ILE A 16 -38.09 9.19 7.76
CA ILE A 16 -37.04 9.21 8.77
C ILE A 16 -36.00 8.11 8.53
N GLU A 17 -36.38 6.96 7.96
CA GLU A 17 -35.41 5.90 7.58
C GLU A 17 -34.61 6.26 6.33
N ASP A 18 -35.17 7.08 5.44
CA ASP A 18 -34.50 7.50 4.20
C ASP A 18 -33.42 8.56 4.47
N GLN A 19 -33.56 9.35 5.54
CA GLN A 19 -32.57 10.35 5.95
C GLN A 19 -31.38 9.78 6.73
N THR A 20 -31.52 8.62 7.37
CA THR A 20 -30.39 7.87 7.96
C THR A 20 -29.68 6.97 6.93
N ARG A 21 -30.26 6.85 5.74
CA ARG A 21 -29.78 6.02 4.62
C ARG A 21 -29.20 6.85 3.47
N ALA A 22 -29.00 8.15 3.67
CA ALA A 22 -28.04 8.88 2.85
C ALA A 22 -26.70 8.15 2.99
N ALA A 23 -26.21 7.58 1.88
CA ALA A 23 -24.98 6.80 1.86
C ALA A 23 -23.85 7.61 2.49
N GLN A 24 -23.47 7.29 3.72
CA GLN A 24 -22.17 7.73 4.24
C GLN A 24 -21.15 7.14 3.27
N MET A 25 -20.55 8.01 2.46
CA MET A 25 -19.46 7.70 1.56
C MET A 25 -18.19 7.82 2.41
N PRO A 26 -17.70 6.73 3.03
CA PRO A 26 -16.59 6.84 3.96
C PRO A 26 -15.36 7.36 3.22
N ASN A 27 -14.54 8.15 3.91
CA ASN A 27 -13.20 8.44 3.42
C ASN A 27 -12.41 7.13 3.28
N VAL A 28 -11.56 7.05 2.27
CA VAL A 28 -10.75 5.87 1.97
C VAL A 28 -9.28 6.24 2.05
N TYR A 29 -8.55 5.58 2.95
CA TYR A 29 -7.13 5.79 3.17
C TYR A 29 -6.35 4.55 2.76
N TRP A 30 -5.62 4.61 1.65
CA TRP A 30 -4.78 3.51 1.20
C TRP A 30 -3.30 3.84 1.39
N PHE A 31 -2.71 3.28 2.45
CA PHE A 31 -1.28 3.33 2.71
C PHE A 31 -0.61 2.07 2.18
N VAL A 32 0.37 2.26 1.29
CA VAL A 32 1.24 1.21 0.77
C VAL A 32 2.62 1.36 1.40
N PHE A 33 3.03 0.39 2.22
CA PHE A 33 4.37 0.30 2.81
C PHE A 33 5.22 -0.62 1.94
N ASP A 34 6.25 -0.08 1.30
CA ASP A 34 7.09 -0.81 0.35
C ASP A 34 7.80 -1.97 1.06
N ALA A 35 7.58 -3.18 0.56
CA ALA A 35 8.20 -4.42 1.02
C ALA A 35 7.97 -4.82 2.49
N TYR A 36 6.87 -4.42 3.11
CA TYR A 36 6.47 -4.90 4.44
C TYR A 36 5.96 -6.35 4.34
N ALA A 37 6.77 -7.29 4.82
CA ALA A 37 6.43 -8.72 4.78
C ALA A 37 5.41 -9.14 5.85
N ARG A 38 4.68 -10.20 5.55
CA ARG A 38 3.68 -10.80 6.45
C ARG A 38 4.33 -11.33 7.74
N GLU A 39 3.56 -11.36 8.83
CA GLU A 39 4.06 -11.74 10.17
C GLU A 39 4.79 -13.09 10.20
N ASP A 40 4.24 -14.12 9.56
CA ASP A 40 4.86 -15.45 9.52
C ASP A 40 6.25 -15.42 8.86
N VAL A 41 6.39 -14.63 7.80
CA VAL A 41 7.67 -14.40 7.12
C VAL A 41 8.64 -13.64 8.01
N LEU A 42 8.18 -12.61 8.73
CA LEU A 42 9.02 -11.88 9.68
C LEU A 42 9.53 -12.78 10.81
N ALA A 43 8.67 -13.61 11.37
CA ALA A 43 9.05 -14.55 12.41
C ALA A 43 10.03 -15.63 11.89
N ASP A 44 9.72 -16.26 10.76
CA ASP A 44 10.49 -17.41 10.26
C ASP A 44 11.84 -17.01 9.66
N TYR A 45 11.88 -15.89 8.93
CA TYR A 45 13.08 -15.44 8.22
C TYR A 45 13.89 -14.42 8.99
N PHE A 46 13.28 -13.56 9.81
CA PHE A 46 13.97 -12.53 10.58
C PHE A 46 14.07 -12.83 12.08
N GLY A 47 13.24 -13.75 12.61
CA GLY A 47 13.13 -13.95 14.04
C GLY A 47 12.47 -12.75 14.73
N PHE A 48 11.72 -11.95 13.97
CA PHE A 48 11.03 -10.77 14.46
C PHE A 48 9.58 -11.11 14.78
N ASP A 49 9.21 -10.93 16.04
CA ASP A 49 7.84 -11.11 16.51
C ASP A 49 7.04 -9.84 16.23
N ASN A 50 6.07 -9.94 15.31
CA ASN A 50 5.23 -8.82 14.91
C ASN A 50 3.82 -8.91 15.54
N SER A 51 3.54 -9.88 16.41
CA SER A 51 2.19 -10.15 16.90
C SER A 51 1.59 -8.95 17.63
N ALA A 52 2.38 -8.26 18.46
CA ALA A 52 1.92 -7.08 19.18
C ALA A 52 1.44 -5.94 18.26
N PHE A 53 1.99 -5.84 17.04
CA PHE A 53 1.51 -4.87 16.04
C PHE A 53 0.22 -5.36 15.39
N VAL A 54 0.13 -6.65 15.04
CA VAL A 54 -1.08 -7.28 14.49
C VAL A 54 -2.24 -7.18 15.48
N ASP A 55 -2.05 -7.61 16.72
CA ASP A 55 -3.04 -7.50 17.81
C ASP A 55 -3.51 -6.04 17.98
N ALA A 56 -2.59 -5.07 17.87
CA ALA A 56 -2.92 -3.66 18.01
C ALA A 56 -3.78 -3.15 16.83
N LEU A 57 -3.60 -3.68 15.61
CA LEU A 57 -4.46 -3.38 14.46
C LEU A 57 -5.83 -4.02 14.63
N GLU A 58 -5.90 -5.29 15.02
CA GLU A 58 -7.16 -6.00 15.25
C GLU A 58 -8.01 -5.31 16.34
N ASN A 59 -7.38 -4.89 17.43
CA ASN A 59 -8.03 -4.09 18.49
C ASN A 59 -8.56 -2.74 17.99
N ARG A 60 -8.10 -2.24 16.83
CA ARG A 60 -8.60 -1.03 16.15
C ARG A 60 -9.65 -1.34 15.08
N GLY A 61 -10.09 -2.59 14.99
CA GLY A 61 -11.12 -3.07 14.07
C GLY A 61 -10.61 -3.40 12.67
N PHE A 62 -9.30 -3.60 12.50
CA PHE A 62 -8.77 -4.12 11.24
C PHE A 62 -8.99 -5.62 11.16
N ASN A 63 -9.43 -6.09 9.99
CA ASN A 63 -9.19 -7.46 9.57
C ASN A 63 -7.76 -7.54 9.01
N VAL A 64 -6.91 -8.39 9.60
CA VAL A 64 -5.52 -8.59 9.16
C VAL A 64 -5.44 -9.93 8.43
N ALA A 65 -4.97 -9.92 7.19
CA ALA A 65 -4.96 -11.13 6.37
C ALA A 65 -3.73 -12.02 6.68
N ASP A 66 -3.97 -13.13 7.37
CA ASP A 66 -2.96 -14.16 7.72
C ASP A 66 -2.30 -14.81 6.49
N GLN A 67 -2.95 -14.75 5.34
CA GLN A 67 -2.50 -15.33 4.07
C GLN A 67 -2.65 -14.35 2.91
N ALA A 68 -2.20 -13.10 3.09
CA ALA A 68 -2.09 -12.16 1.99
C ALA A 68 -0.93 -12.49 1.03
N TRP A 69 -1.23 -12.44 -0.27
CA TRP A 69 -0.29 -12.68 -1.37
C TRP A 69 -0.40 -11.57 -2.42
N SER A 70 0.67 -10.81 -2.60
CA SER A 70 0.78 -9.89 -3.73
C SER A 70 0.72 -10.69 -5.03
N ASN A 71 0.07 -10.11 -6.06
CA ASN A 71 0.02 -10.76 -7.37
C ASN A 71 1.41 -10.80 -8.04
N TYR A 72 2.29 -9.88 -7.65
CA TYR A 72 3.63 -9.74 -8.18
C TYR A 72 4.61 -9.40 -7.07
N ALA A 73 5.80 -10.01 -7.10
CA ALA A 73 6.94 -9.60 -6.28
C ALA A 73 7.59 -8.30 -6.81
N SER A 74 6.79 -7.32 -7.23
CA SER A 74 7.19 -6.08 -7.90
C SER A 74 6.25 -4.93 -7.58
N THR A 75 6.77 -3.81 -7.08
CA THR A 75 6.01 -2.58 -6.83
C THR A 75 5.18 -2.17 -8.03
N LYS A 76 5.83 -2.13 -9.21
CA LYS A 76 5.22 -1.64 -10.45
C LYS A 76 4.02 -2.48 -10.85
N PHE A 77 4.14 -3.81 -10.78
CA PHE A 77 3.08 -4.70 -11.22
C PHE A 77 2.02 -4.91 -10.14
N SER A 78 2.43 -5.01 -8.87
CA SER A 78 1.53 -5.24 -7.75
C SER A 78 0.57 -4.07 -7.55
N ILE A 79 1.10 -2.84 -7.44
CA ILE A 79 0.26 -1.64 -7.32
C ILE A 79 -0.59 -1.47 -8.58
N SER A 80 -0.04 -1.65 -9.79
CA SER A 80 -0.82 -1.56 -11.04
C SER A 80 -1.98 -2.55 -11.08
N SER A 81 -1.78 -3.79 -10.64
CA SER A 81 -2.85 -4.80 -10.59
C SER A 81 -3.92 -4.45 -9.56
N THR A 82 -3.51 -3.92 -8.39
CA THR A 82 -4.42 -3.43 -7.34
C THR A 82 -5.31 -2.31 -7.88
N VAL A 83 -4.73 -1.28 -8.50
CA VAL A 83 -5.49 -0.11 -9.01
C VAL A 83 -6.20 -0.36 -10.34
N SER A 84 -5.90 -1.47 -11.00
CA SER A 84 -6.67 -1.95 -12.16
C SER A 84 -7.80 -2.88 -11.77
N MET A 85 -7.79 -3.40 -10.53
CA MET A 85 -8.68 -4.47 -10.07
C MET A 85 -8.64 -5.71 -10.99
N ASP A 86 -7.51 -5.96 -11.64
CA ASP A 86 -7.32 -7.03 -12.60
C ASP A 86 -5.84 -7.42 -12.67
N TYR A 87 -5.54 -8.64 -13.09
CA TYR A 87 -4.16 -9.09 -13.27
C TYR A 87 -3.45 -8.33 -14.40
N TYR A 88 -4.25 -7.76 -15.33
CA TYR A 88 -3.96 -6.78 -16.39
C TYR A 88 -2.84 -7.09 -17.38
N LEU A 89 -1.80 -7.82 -17.00
CA LEU A 89 -0.68 -8.15 -17.86
C LEU A 89 -0.97 -9.49 -18.55
N PRO A 90 -1.15 -9.49 -19.88
CA PRO A 90 -1.35 -10.74 -20.62
C PRO A 90 -0.14 -11.67 -20.44
N ILE A 91 -0.44 -12.93 -20.10
CA ILE A 91 0.55 -14.00 -20.04
C ILE A 91 1.18 -14.17 -21.42
N GLY A 92 2.50 -14.37 -21.47
CA GLY A 92 3.21 -14.57 -22.74
C GLY A 92 3.62 -13.28 -23.46
N GLU A 93 3.24 -12.09 -22.98
CA GLU A 93 3.53 -10.82 -23.65
C GLU A 93 4.78 -10.10 -23.11
N PRO A 94 5.51 -9.33 -23.95
CA PRO A 94 6.62 -8.50 -23.50
C PRO A 94 6.16 -7.33 -22.62
N LEU A 95 6.89 -7.08 -21.52
CA LEU A 95 6.55 -6.03 -20.56
C LEU A 95 7.26 -4.69 -20.87
N TYR A 96 6.48 -3.63 -21.13
CA TYR A 96 6.96 -2.26 -21.40
C TYR A 96 6.54 -1.24 -20.34
N PRO A 97 7.38 -0.23 -20.01
CA PRO A 97 7.05 0.76 -18.97
C PRO A 97 5.75 1.54 -19.12
N ALA A 98 5.31 1.78 -20.35
CA ALA A 98 4.03 2.42 -20.62
C ALA A 98 2.82 1.63 -20.06
N LEU A 99 2.97 0.32 -19.82
CA LEU A 99 1.90 -0.54 -19.28
C LEU A 99 1.55 -0.24 -17.81
N TRP A 100 2.45 0.39 -17.06
CA TRP A 100 2.25 0.66 -15.62
C TRP A 100 2.41 2.12 -15.21
N THR A 101 3.22 2.91 -15.93
CA THR A 101 3.59 4.27 -15.48
C THR A 101 2.38 5.14 -15.19
N ASP A 102 1.46 5.29 -16.14
CA ASP A 102 0.29 6.17 -16.00
C ASP A 102 -0.62 5.69 -14.86
N LYS A 103 -0.78 4.37 -14.72
CA LYS A 103 -1.61 3.76 -13.68
C LYS A 103 -1.07 4.06 -12.28
N LEU A 104 0.23 3.90 -12.08
CA LEU A 104 0.90 4.19 -10.83
C LEU A 104 0.86 5.69 -10.48
N GLN A 105 0.71 6.55 -11.49
CA GLN A 105 0.62 8.00 -11.34
C GLN A 105 -0.84 8.51 -11.25
N GLY A 106 -1.80 7.59 -11.06
CA GLY A 106 -3.20 7.89 -10.78
C GLY A 106 -4.14 7.89 -11.99
N PHE A 107 -3.65 7.60 -13.19
CA PHE A 107 -4.49 7.39 -14.37
C PHE A 107 -4.92 5.91 -14.44
N ASN A 108 -5.84 5.52 -13.55
CA ASN A 108 -6.29 4.15 -13.41
C ASN A 108 -7.80 4.05 -13.09
N PRO A 109 -8.43 2.87 -13.30
CA PRO A 109 -9.87 2.68 -13.07
C PRO A 109 -10.34 2.94 -11.62
N VAL A 110 -9.48 2.70 -10.62
CA VAL A 110 -9.84 2.96 -9.21
C VAL A 110 -9.99 4.46 -8.96
N VAL A 111 -9.01 5.26 -9.36
CA VAL A 111 -9.06 6.73 -9.22
C VAL A 111 -10.22 7.29 -10.04
N GLU A 112 -10.43 6.80 -11.26
CA GLU A 112 -11.55 7.20 -12.11
C GLU A 112 -12.90 6.92 -11.43
N ARG A 113 -13.08 5.72 -10.86
CA ARG A 113 -14.31 5.34 -10.17
C ARG A 113 -14.55 6.16 -8.90
N PHE A 114 -13.52 6.43 -8.10
CA PHE A 114 -13.65 7.35 -6.96
C PHE A 114 -14.07 8.76 -7.40
N ARG A 115 -13.51 9.28 -8.50
CA ARG A 115 -13.94 10.57 -9.05
C ARG A 115 -15.38 10.58 -9.53
N GLN A 116 -15.83 9.53 -10.21
CA GLN A 116 -17.24 9.39 -10.61
C GLN A 116 -18.18 9.37 -9.40
N LEU A 117 -17.71 8.86 -8.26
CA LEU A 117 -18.40 8.87 -6.98
C LEU A 117 -18.27 10.20 -6.19
N GLY A 118 -17.57 11.21 -6.74
CA GLY A 118 -17.44 12.53 -6.12
C GLY A 118 -16.32 12.67 -5.09
N TYR A 119 -15.40 11.71 -5.02
CA TYR A 119 -14.26 11.78 -4.09
C TYR A 119 -13.21 12.78 -4.55
N ARG A 120 -12.62 13.50 -3.58
CA ARG A 120 -11.36 14.22 -3.74
C ARG A 120 -10.18 13.24 -3.65
N TYR A 121 -9.28 13.28 -4.63
CA TYR A 121 -8.13 12.37 -4.70
C TYR A 121 -6.85 13.03 -4.17
N LEU A 122 -6.24 12.43 -3.15
CA LEU A 122 -4.95 12.81 -2.58
C LEU A 122 -3.93 11.73 -2.95
N HIS A 123 -2.76 12.14 -3.43
CA HIS A 123 -1.68 11.22 -3.76
C HIS A 123 -0.41 11.63 -3.00
N ALA A 124 0.05 10.79 -2.08
CA ALA A 124 1.36 10.93 -1.46
C ALA A 124 2.38 10.05 -2.19
N GLU A 125 3.23 10.72 -2.96
CA GLU A 125 4.32 10.06 -3.67
C GLU A 125 5.44 9.64 -2.70
N PRO A 126 6.27 8.65 -3.04
CA PRO A 126 7.34 8.16 -2.16
C PRO A 126 8.49 9.13 -1.93
N GLY A 127 8.58 10.21 -2.72
CA GLY A 127 9.72 11.13 -2.71
C GLY A 127 10.96 10.56 -3.42
N GLY A 128 12.10 11.21 -3.22
CA GLY A 128 13.37 10.87 -3.87
C GLY A 128 13.33 11.03 -5.40
N ASN A 129 12.42 11.86 -5.92
CA ASN A 129 12.07 11.93 -7.34
C ASN A 129 11.92 10.54 -7.99
N ASN A 130 11.41 9.56 -7.22
CA ASN A 130 11.17 8.21 -7.71
C ASN A 130 10.05 8.25 -8.75
N LEU A 131 10.38 7.93 -10.00
CA LEU A 131 9.46 8.04 -11.12
C LEU A 131 8.31 7.00 -11.11
N LYS A 132 8.36 5.99 -10.22
CA LYS A 132 7.41 4.86 -10.25
C LYS A 132 6.00 5.30 -9.89
N THR A 133 5.79 5.80 -8.66
CA THR A 133 4.48 6.17 -8.10
C THR A 133 4.46 7.64 -7.70
N ARG A 134 5.08 8.50 -8.53
CA ARG A 134 5.01 9.94 -8.32
C ARG A 134 3.61 10.47 -8.60
N CYS A 135 3.33 11.68 -8.13
CA CYS A 135 2.16 12.42 -8.55
C CYS A 135 2.13 12.59 -10.08
N GLY A 136 0.98 12.30 -10.70
CA GLY A 136 0.81 12.31 -12.15
C GLY A 136 0.11 13.56 -12.67
N GLY A 137 -0.40 14.41 -11.79
CA GLY A 137 -1.32 15.50 -12.13
C GLY A 137 -2.78 15.05 -12.22
N SER A 138 -3.09 13.80 -11.87
CA SER A 138 -4.46 13.34 -11.73
C SER A 138 -5.03 13.65 -10.35
N GLU A 139 -4.20 13.83 -9.32
CA GLU A 139 -4.61 14.17 -7.96
C GLU A 139 -5.07 15.62 -7.78
N ASP A 140 -6.00 15.84 -6.85
CA ASP A 140 -6.40 17.19 -6.39
C ASP A 140 -5.39 17.75 -5.39
N THR A 141 -4.60 16.88 -4.75
CA THR A 141 -3.51 17.27 -3.86
C THR A 141 -2.37 16.27 -3.98
N CYS A 142 -1.22 16.76 -4.44
CA CYS A 142 0.03 16.01 -4.39
C CYS A 142 0.73 16.26 -3.04
N ILE A 143 1.01 15.20 -2.31
CA ILE A 143 1.70 15.21 -1.03
C ILE A 143 3.13 14.74 -1.25
N THR A 144 4.08 15.66 -1.08
CA THR A 144 5.52 15.36 -1.15
C THR A 144 6.18 15.47 0.22
N ALA A 145 7.38 14.92 0.31
CA ALA A 145 8.25 15.06 1.47
C ALA A 145 8.58 16.53 1.75
N ALA A 146 8.69 16.90 3.03
CA ALA A 146 9.20 18.21 3.40
C ALA A 146 10.66 18.34 2.94
N PRO A 147 11.01 19.37 2.14
CA PRO A 147 12.35 19.51 1.60
C PRO A 147 13.36 19.81 2.72
N THR A 148 14.43 19.04 2.79
CA THR A 148 15.52 19.24 3.77
C THR A 148 16.68 20.08 3.21
N GLY A 149 16.67 20.35 1.91
CA GLY A 149 17.69 21.11 1.22
C GLY A 149 17.14 22.05 0.15
N ALA A 150 18.04 22.84 -0.44
CA ALA A 150 17.69 23.89 -1.40
C ALA A 150 17.29 23.33 -2.78
N ILE A 151 17.86 22.20 -3.18
CA ILE A 151 17.68 21.59 -4.50
C ILE A 151 17.35 20.10 -4.34
N GLY A 152 16.14 19.69 -4.72
CA GLY A 152 15.78 18.27 -4.80
C GLY A 152 16.46 17.58 -5.99
N VAL A 153 17.08 16.43 -5.76
CA VAL A 153 17.73 15.61 -6.80
C VAL A 153 17.06 14.25 -6.92
N SER A 154 17.16 13.63 -8.10
CA SER A 154 16.68 12.29 -8.40
C SER A 154 17.75 11.22 -8.23
N GLU A 155 17.34 9.96 -8.17
CA GLU A 155 18.25 8.82 -8.09
C GLU A 155 19.25 8.82 -9.26
N ALA A 156 18.79 9.14 -10.48
CA ALA A 156 19.63 9.25 -11.66
C ALA A 156 20.63 10.41 -11.54
N GLU A 157 20.20 11.58 -11.06
CA GLU A 157 21.08 12.73 -10.86
C GLU A 157 22.11 12.48 -9.76
N VAL A 158 21.71 11.85 -8.66
CA VAL A 158 22.64 11.40 -7.59
C VAL A 158 23.63 10.37 -8.15
N GLY A 159 23.17 9.43 -8.97
CA GLY A 159 24.00 8.45 -9.65
C GLY A 159 25.06 9.11 -10.53
N LEU A 160 24.67 10.08 -11.37
CA LEU A 160 25.59 10.84 -12.21
C LEU A 160 26.56 11.68 -11.38
N LEU A 161 26.08 12.37 -10.35
CA LEU A 161 26.92 13.18 -9.46
C LEU A 161 27.98 12.32 -8.75
N ARG A 162 27.63 11.10 -8.32
CA ARG A 162 28.54 10.14 -7.68
C ARG A 162 29.69 9.68 -8.57
N LEU A 163 29.55 9.77 -9.89
CA LEU A 163 30.64 9.51 -10.84
C LEU A 163 31.66 10.66 -10.90
N THR A 164 31.45 11.72 -10.14
CA THR A 164 32.30 12.91 -10.12
C THR A 164 32.88 13.15 -8.71
N PRO A 165 34.09 13.74 -8.60
CA PRO A 165 34.62 14.22 -7.33
C PRO A 165 33.75 15.31 -6.67
N ALA A 166 32.83 15.93 -7.42
CA ALA A 166 31.98 17.00 -6.90
C ALA A 166 31.00 16.50 -5.84
N PHE A 167 30.50 15.26 -5.93
CA PHE A 167 29.51 14.75 -4.98
C PHE A 167 30.00 14.72 -3.51
N PRO A 168 31.16 14.12 -3.17
CA PRO A 168 31.66 14.16 -1.79
C PRO A 168 32.05 15.59 -1.34
N ILE A 169 32.50 16.45 -2.26
CA ILE A 169 32.83 17.86 -1.95
C ILE A 169 31.56 18.65 -1.62
N ILE A 170 30.52 18.53 -2.44
CA ILE A 170 29.22 19.18 -2.25
C ILE A 170 28.60 18.72 -0.94
N ARG A 171 28.56 17.41 -0.66
CA ARG A 171 28.02 16.91 0.62
C ARG A 171 28.81 17.42 1.83
N ARG A 172 30.13 17.59 1.71
CA ARG A 172 30.98 18.06 2.81
C ARG A 172 30.85 19.56 3.05
N LEU A 173 30.87 20.38 2.00
CA LEU A 173 30.92 21.83 2.10
C LEU A 173 29.52 22.46 2.13
N PHE A 174 28.53 21.80 1.54
CA PHE A 174 27.16 22.28 1.40
C PHE A 174 26.14 21.17 1.73
N PRO A 175 26.11 20.68 2.98
CA PRO A 175 25.29 19.52 3.37
C PRO A 175 23.78 19.70 3.11
N ASN A 176 23.30 20.95 3.06
CA ASN A 176 21.89 21.29 2.83
C ASN A 176 21.60 21.75 1.39
N LEU A 177 22.56 21.65 0.46
CA LEU A 177 22.35 22.11 -0.92
C LEU A 177 21.47 21.15 -1.70
N LEU A 178 21.80 19.86 -1.66
CA LEU A 178 21.08 18.81 -2.36
C LEU A 178 20.26 18.01 -1.36
N SER A 179 18.97 17.80 -1.64
CA SER A 179 18.13 16.91 -0.85
C SER A 179 17.58 15.76 -1.65
N PHE A 180 17.43 14.63 -0.96
CA PHE A 180 16.81 13.42 -1.48
C PHE A 180 15.80 12.95 -0.45
N ASP A 181 14.66 13.63 -0.43
CA ASP A 181 13.68 13.49 0.64
C ASP A 181 12.64 12.43 0.28
N PHE A 182 12.45 11.49 1.19
CA PHE A 182 11.39 10.50 1.08
C PHE A 182 10.19 10.92 1.91
N THR A 183 9.01 10.69 1.38
CA THR A 183 7.75 11.03 2.05
C THR A 183 7.54 10.11 3.25
N LYS A 184 7.10 10.70 4.35
CA LYS A 184 6.88 10.03 5.63
C LYS A 184 5.40 10.11 6.01
N ILE A 185 4.98 9.24 6.93
CA ILE A 185 3.65 9.32 7.57
C ILE A 185 3.38 10.76 8.10
N SER A 186 4.39 11.38 8.72
CA SER A 186 4.30 12.75 9.25
C SER A 186 4.08 13.84 8.20
N ASP A 187 4.43 13.58 6.93
CA ASP A 187 4.18 14.51 5.83
C ASP A 187 2.76 14.37 5.26
N VAL A 188 2.12 13.21 5.50
CA VAL A 188 0.80 12.83 4.97
C VAL A 188 -0.31 13.21 5.94
N ILE A 189 -0.22 12.79 7.21
CA ILE A 189 -1.31 12.95 8.19
C ILE A 189 -1.82 14.40 8.32
N PRO A 190 -0.96 15.44 8.41
CA PRO A 190 -1.43 16.82 8.50
C PRO A 190 -2.19 17.33 7.27
N LYS A 191 -2.03 16.69 6.10
CA LYS A 191 -2.61 17.11 4.82
C LYS A 191 -3.93 16.41 4.47
N LEU A 192 -4.34 15.40 5.23
CA LEU A 192 -5.57 14.64 4.95
C LEU A 192 -6.81 15.54 4.96
N GLN A 193 -6.95 16.38 6.01
CA GLN A 193 -8.05 17.33 6.19
C GLN A 193 -9.41 16.72 5.76
N PRO A 194 -9.89 15.66 6.44
CA PRO A 194 -11.21 15.10 6.13
C PRO A 194 -12.28 16.18 6.29
N ARG A 195 -13.11 16.36 5.25
CA ARG A 195 -14.22 17.31 5.26
C ARG A 195 -15.51 16.50 5.18
N SER A 196 -16.53 16.93 5.91
CA SER A 196 -17.81 16.22 5.97
C SER A 196 -18.65 16.32 4.69
N ASP A 197 -18.32 17.26 3.79
CA ASP A 197 -19.08 17.55 2.57
C ASP A 197 -18.54 16.85 1.31
N VAL A 198 -17.26 16.49 1.29
CA VAL A 198 -16.62 15.83 0.14
C VAL A 198 -15.72 14.69 0.65
N PRO A 199 -16.03 13.43 0.33
CA PRO A 199 -15.22 12.32 0.79
C PRO A 199 -13.87 12.33 0.07
N LEU A 200 -12.84 11.79 0.71
CA LEU A 200 -11.49 11.75 0.17
C LEU A 200 -11.04 10.32 -0.08
N PHE A 201 -10.27 10.14 -1.14
CA PHE A 201 -9.50 8.93 -1.41
C PHE A 201 -8.01 9.32 -1.35
N LEU A 202 -7.27 8.71 -0.43
CA LEU A 202 -5.82 8.82 -0.34
C LEU A 202 -5.18 7.57 -0.94
N PHE A 203 -4.22 7.77 -1.85
CA PHE A 203 -3.17 6.81 -2.14
C PHE A 203 -1.84 7.34 -1.61
N ALA A 204 -1.21 6.63 -0.66
CA ALA A 204 0.09 6.99 -0.11
C ALA A 204 1.08 5.84 -0.24
N HIS A 205 2.10 5.99 -1.08
CA HIS A 205 3.16 5.00 -1.21
C HIS A 205 4.41 5.44 -0.43
N LEU A 206 4.74 4.71 0.64
CA LEU A 206 5.82 5.02 1.56
C LEU A 206 6.90 3.95 1.45
N LEU A 207 8.15 4.35 1.19
CA LEU A 207 9.26 3.42 0.98
C LEU A 207 9.81 2.74 2.24
N THR A 208 9.13 2.86 3.39
CA THR A 208 9.56 2.18 4.62
C THR A 208 8.62 1.01 4.83
N PRO A 209 9.11 -0.22 5.09
CA PRO A 209 10.47 -0.59 5.52
C PRO A 209 11.47 -0.98 4.41
N HIS A 210 11.18 -0.75 3.11
CA HIS A 210 12.11 -1.08 2.01
C HIS A 210 13.54 -0.49 2.24
N PRO A 211 14.60 -1.34 2.19
CA PRO A 211 15.99 -0.92 2.36
C PRO A 211 16.42 0.12 1.32
N PRO A 212 17.29 1.08 1.68
CA PRO A 212 18.17 1.11 2.86
C PRO A 212 17.49 1.58 4.15
N GLN A 213 18.19 1.39 5.27
CA GLN A 213 17.75 1.77 6.62
C GLN A 213 17.28 3.22 6.73
N ARG A 214 16.14 3.43 7.40
CA ARG A 214 15.47 4.73 7.58
C ARG A 214 15.55 5.27 9.00
N PHE A 215 15.77 4.41 9.99
CA PHE A 215 15.82 4.75 11.40
C PHE A 215 17.11 4.31 12.06
N LEU A 216 17.61 5.06 13.05
CA LEU A 216 18.65 4.62 13.98
C LEU A 216 18.04 3.73 15.07
N ALA A 217 18.90 3.18 15.94
CA ALA A 217 18.50 2.29 17.02
C ALA A 217 17.63 2.98 18.11
N ASP A 218 17.61 4.30 18.17
CA ASP A 218 16.71 5.09 19.03
C ASP A 218 15.44 5.56 18.31
N CYS A 219 15.20 5.06 17.09
CA CYS A 219 14.12 5.47 16.18
C CYS A 219 14.16 6.94 15.73
N SER A 220 15.27 7.64 15.97
CA SER A 220 15.58 8.87 15.23
C SER A 220 15.87 8.54 13.75
N ARG A 221 15.76 9.53 12.87
CA ARG A 221 15.90 9.31 11.43
C ARG A 221 17.37 9.29 11.02
N VAL A 222 17.69 8.42 10.06
CA VAL A 222 18.99 8.48 9.37
C VAL A 222 19.00 9.74 8.50
N GLU A 223 19.91 10.68 8.81
CA GLU A 223 20.02 11.95 8.08
C GLU A 223 20.56 11.76 6.65
N ASN A 224 21.43 10.76 6.45
CA ASN A 224 22.09 10.52 5.17
C ASN A 224 21.88 9.07 4.75
N ILE A 225 20.84 8.84 3.96
CA ILE A 225 20.54 7.52 3.44
C ILE A 225 21.59 7.16 2.38
N ALA A 226 22.40 6.14 2.69
CA ALA A 226 23.36 5.60 1.73
C ALA A 226 22.59 4.89 0.63
N PHE A 227 22.61 5.44 -0.59
CA PHE A 227 22.18 4.66 -1.74
C PHE A 227 23.22 3.58 -1.99
N ASP A 228 22.85 2.32 -1.80
CA ASP A 228 23.54 1.22 -2.44
C ASP A 228 22.82 0.90 -3.75
N LEU A 229 23.57 0.87 -4.86
CA LEU A 229 23.06 0.47 -6.18
C LEU A 229 22.83 -1.05 -6.24
N ALA A 230 23.23 -1.81 -5.21
CA ALA A 230 22.97 -3.24 -5.07
C ALA A 230 21.56 -3.58 -4.56
N GLY A 231 20.69 -2.56 -4.37
CA GLY A 231 19.40 -2.64 -3.69
C GLY A 231 18.48 -3.78 -4.17
N ASP A 232 17.84 -4.40 -3.17
CA ASP A 232 16.83 -5.49 -3.21
C ASP A 232 17.27 -6.85 -2.61
N ASP A 233 18.49 -6.99 -2.07
CA ASP A 233 18.87 -8.20 -1.31
C ASP A 233 18.72 -8.00 0.21
N TYR A 234 17.53 -8.32 0.72
CA TYR A 234 17.15 -8.15 2.13
C TYR A 234 17.93 -9.07 3.07
N THR A 235 18.58 -10.11 2.54
CA THR A 235 19.39 -11.03 3.34
C THR A 235 20.63 -10.35 3.93
N ARG A 236 21.13 -9.29 3.27
CA ARG A 236 22.28 -8.50 3.73
C ARG A 236 21.89 -7.35 4.65
N GLU A 237 20.63 -6.94 4.59
CA GLU A 237 20.07 -5.78 5.32
C GLU A 237 19.12 -6.22 6.45
N ARG A 238 19.30 -7.46 6.96
CA ARG A 238 18.37 -8.10 7.90
C ARG A 238 18.11 -7.25 9.14
N ASP A 239 19.17 -6.81 9.81
CA ASP A 239 19.08 -6.08 11.08
C ASP A 239 18.51 -4.68 10.87
N SER A 240 18.88 -4.02 9.77
CA SER A 240 18.36 -2.72 9.36
C SER A 240 16.87 -2.76 9.06
N TYR A 241 16.41 -3.79 8.34
CA TYR A 241 15.00 -4.00 8.03
C TYR A 241 14.16 -4.25 9.31
N VAL A 242 14.65 -5.10 10.22
CA VAL A 242 13.99 -5.33 11.52
C VAL A 242 13.95 -4.07 12.38
N ASN A 243 15.05 -3.31 12.41
CA ASN A 243 15.08 -2.04 13.14
C ASN A 243 14.05 -1.05 12.58
N ASP A 244 13.94 -0.96 11.26
CA ASP A 244 12.98 -0.06 10.62
C ASP A 244 11.53 -0.47 10.92
N LEU A 245 11.21 -1.77 10.92
CA LEU A 245 9.90 -2.28 11.35
C LEU A 245 9.57 -1.89 12.79
N ARG A 246 10.52 -2.11 13.72
CA ARG A 246 10.36 -1.74 15.14
C ARG A 246 10.02 -0.25 15.31
N CYS A 247 10.62 0.62 14.52
CA CYS A 247 10.37 2.06 14.58
C CYS A 247 9.14 2.50 13.78
N LEU A 248 8.80 1.80 12.69
CA LEU A 248 7.67 2.12 11.83
C LEU A 248 6.33 1.75 12.47
N ASN A 249 6.23 0.58 13.11
CA ASN A 249 4.96 0.05 13.63
C ASN A 249 4.23 1.02 14.57
N PRO A 250 4.89 1.63 15.59
CA PRO A 250 4.24 2.63 16.45
C PRO A 250 3.77 3.88 15.69
N LEU A 251 4.47 4.28 14.62
CA LEU A 251 4.08 5.42 13.80
C LEU A 251 2.84 5.12 12.96
N ILE A 252 2.71 3.88 12.45
CA ILE A 252 1.49 3.43 11.77
C ILE A 252 0.30 3.46 12.74
N LEU A 253 0.45 2.88 13.93
CA LEU A 253 -0.62 2.87 14.94
C LEU A 253 -1.04 4.29 15.34
N SER A 254 -0.07 5.19 15.58
CA SER A 254 -0.35 6.59 15.89
C SER A 254 -1.05 7.34 14.75
N ALA A 255 -0.72 7.01 13.50
CA ALA A 255 -1.39 7.57 12.33
C ALA A 255 -2.84 7.08 12.22
N VAL A 256 -3.07 5.78 12.41
CA VAL A 256 -4.42 5.20 12.46
C VAL A 256 -5.24 5.86 13.57
N ASP A 257 -4.69 5.99 14.79
CA ASP A 257 -5.37 6.66 15.91
C ASP A 257 -5.73 8.11 15.58
N THR A 258 -4.85 8.81 14.86
CA THR A 258 -5.10 10.19 14.42
C THR A 258 -6.20 10.26 13.37
N ILE A 259 -6.24 9.33 12.41
CA ILE A 259 -7.31 9.24 11.40
C ILE A 259 -8.64 8.97 12.10
N LEU A 260 -8.74 7.91 12.93
CA LEU A 260 -9.97 7.54 13.63
C LEU A 260 -10.48 8.65 14.55
N LYS A 261 -9.59 9.46 15.13
CA LYS A 261 -9.97 10.63 15.95
C LYS A 261 -10.55 11.77 15.11
N ASN A 262 -9.99 12.03 13.94
CA ASN A 262 -10.34 13.18 13.09
C ASN A 262 -11.42 12.85 12.05
N ASP A 263 -11.71 11.57 11.85
CA ASP A 263 -12.69 11.06 10.90
C ASP A 263 -13.56 10.00 11.59
N PRO A 264 -14.59 10.42 12.35
CA PRO A 264 -15.40 9.51 13.15
C PRO A 264 -16.46 8.75 12.32
N ASP A 265 -16.66 9.09 11.04
CA ASP A 265 -17.70 8.54 10.16
C ASP A 265 -17.29 7.19 9.54
N GLU A 266 -16.75 6.29 10.36
CA GLU A 266 -16.27 4.93 10.01
C GLU A 266 -15.41 4.87 8.72
N PRO A 267 -14.23 5.49 8.68
CA PRO A 267 -13.40 5.47 7.49
C PRO A 267 -12.95 4.06 7.10
N ILE A 268 -12.75 3.88 5.80
CA ILE A 268 -12.06 2.70 5.25
C ILE A 268 -10.57 2.98 5.31
N ILE A 269 -9.82 2.18 6.07
CA ILE A 269 -8.36 2.32 6.18
C ILE A 269 -7.73 1.02 5.70
N ILE A 270 -6.82 1.12 4.75
CA ILE A 270 -6.14 0.01 4.09
C ILE A 270 -4.65 0.19 4.34
N LEU A 271 -4.06 -0.72 5.10
CA LEU A 271 -2.62 -0.82 5.29
C LEU A 271 -2.16 -2.02 4.47
N GLN A 272 -1.45 -1.76 3.39
CA GLN A 272 -1.04 -2.79 2.44
C GLN A 272 0.45 -2.69 2.20
N SER A 273 1.09 -3.81 1.88
CA SER A 273 2.37 -3.80 1.22
C SER A 273 2.24 -4.19 -0.25
N ASP A 274 3.06 -3.60 -1.10
CA ASP A 274 3.12 -3.94 -2.52
C ASP A 274 3.72 -5.34 -2.74
N HIS A 275 4.69 -5.76 -1.94
CA HIS A 275 5.28 -7.10 -2.00
C HIS A 275 5.93 -7.50 -0.66
N GLY A 276 6.41 -8.75 -0.58
CA GLY A 276 7.17 -9.25 0.58
C GLY A 276 8.68 -9.01 0.47
N ILE A 277 9.47 -9.87 1.10
CA ILE A 277 10.94 -9.75 1.11
C ILE A 277 11.57 -10.35 -0.15
N ARG A 278 12.47 -9.60 -0.82
CA ARG A 278 13.28 -10.14 -1.93
C ARG A 278 14.63 -10.67 -1.41
N GLY A 279 15.34 -11.42 -2.24
CA GLY A 279 16.64 -12.01 -1.89
C GLY A 279 16.62 -13.54 -1.86
N ASP A 280 17.81 -14.15 -1.79
CA ASP A 280 17.95 -15.61 -1.71
C ASP A 280 17.82 -16.10 -0.26
N TRP A 281 16.58 -16.43 0.13
CA TRP A 281 16.26 -16.91 1.46
C TRP A 281 16.43 -18.43 1.65
N SER A 282 16.94 -19.15 0.63
CA SER A 282 17.07 -20.61 0.65
C SER A 282 17.97 -21.15 1.77
N ARG A 283 18.91 -20.32 2.24
CA ARG A 283 19.89 -20.67 3.30
C ARG A 283 19.59 -20.06 4.66
N SER A 284 18.54 -19.24 4.75
CA SER A 284 18.30 -18.38 5.91
C SER A 284 17.60 -19.08 7.07
N VAL A 285 16.97 -20.24 6.83
CA VAL A 285 16.26 -20.99 7.88
C VAL A 285 17.09 -22.19 8.32
N LYS A 286 17.95 -22.01 9.33
CA LYS A 286 18.66 -23.13 9.95
C LYS A 286 17.74 -23.86 10.94
N GLY A 287 17.38 -25.10 10.64
CA GLY A 287 16.79 -26.02 11.62
C GLY A 287 15.26 -25.99 11.78
N ARG A 288 14.52 -25.22 10.97
CA ARG A 288 13.06 -25.29 10.85
C ARG A 288 12.62 -25.10 9.39
N THR A 289 11.54 -25.75 8.99
CA THR A 289 10.89 -25.46 7.71
C THR A 289 10.02 -24.21 7.89
N PRO A 290 10.23 -23.14 7.11
CA PRO A 290 9.39 -21.95 7.21
C PRO A 290 7.96 -22.25 6.73
N ARG A 291 6.98 -21.55 7.31
CA ARG A 291 5.56 -21.65 6.92
C ARG A 291 5.35 -21.19 5.49
N THR A 292 6.01 -20.10 5.11
CA THR A 292 6.07 -19.60 3.73
C THR A 292 7.36 -20.07 3.06
N PRO A 293 7.32 -20.80 1.94
CA PRO A 293 8.53 -21.22 1.21
C PRO A 293 9.39 -20.03 0.75
N PRO A 294 10.73 -20.17 0.65
CA PRO A 294 11.62 -19.09 0.22
C PRO A 294 11.26 -18.50 -1.16
N SER A 295 10.77 -19.35 -2.08
CA SER A 295 10.32 -18.93 -3.42
C SER A 295 9.07 -18.04 -3.40
N LEU A 296 8.31 -18.04 -2.30
CA LEU A 296 7.07 -17.28 -2.13
C LEU A 296 7.21 -16.10 -1.14
N ALA A 297 8.34 -15.99 -0.43
CA ALA A 297 8.56 -14.94 0.56
C ALA A 297 8.44 -13.51 -0.01
N ALA A 298 8.78 -13.32 -1.29
CA ALA A 298 8.63 -12.04 -1.98
C ALA A 298 7.17 -11.68 -2.35
N TYR A 299 6.25 -12.62 -2.20
CA TYR A 299 4.82 -12.43 -2.46
C TYR A 299 4.01 -12.29 -1.16
N ALA A 300 4.49 -12.83 -0.04
CA ALA A 300 3.84 -12.74 1.26
C ALA A 300 3.97 -11.32 1.84
N ASN A 301 2.92 -10.53 1.67
CA ASN A 301 2.88 -9.11 1.96
C ASN A 301 1.91 -8.81 3.12
N LEU A 302 2.16 -7.75 3.87
CA LEU A 302 1.18 -7.24 4.84
C LEU A 302 -0.09 -6.77 4.11
N HIS A 303 -1.26 -7.15 4.63
CA HIS A 303 -2.52 -6.51 4.28
C HIS A 303 -3.43 -6.49 5.50
N ALA A 304 -3.96 -5.32 5.81
CA ALA A 304 -4.95 -5.11 6.84
C ALA A 304 -5.97 -4.07 6.36
N MET A 305 -7.26 -4.36 6.54
CA MET A 305 -8.34 -3.46 6.15
C MET A 305 -9.30 -3.26 7.31
N ARG A 306 -9.58 -2.00 7.61
CA ARG A 306 -10.69 -1.58 8.46
C ARG A 306 -11.80 -1.03 7.56
N THR A 307 -13.02 -1.49 7.74
CA THR A 307 -14.21 -1.01 7.02
C THR A 307 -15.32 -0.58 7.99
N PRO A 308 -16.35 0.13 7.50
CA PRO A 308 -17.61 0.27 8.23
C PRO A 308 -18.18 -1.08 8.69
N ALA A 309 -18.88 -1.10 9.83
CA ALA A 309 -19.43 -2.33 10.40
C ALA A 309 -20.49 -3.01 9.50
N ALA A 310 -21.13 -2.23 8.63
CA ALA A 310 -22.10 -2.74 7.65
C ALA A 310 -21.44 -3.44 6.45
N CYS A 311 -20.12 -3.33 6.28
CA CYS A 311 -19.40 -3.90 5.16
C CYS A 311 -18.79 -5.25 5.52
N ASP A 312 -18.93 -6.21 4.61
CA ASP A 312 -18.17 -7.44 4.68
C ASP A 312 -16.73 -7.16 4.23
N SER A 313 -15.80 -7.25 5.17
CA SER A 313 -14.36 -7.15 4.93
C SER A 313 -13.66 -8.50 5.10
N ASP A 314 -14.41 -9.61 5.12
CA ASP A 314 -13.79 -10.93 5.17
C ASP A 314 -12.89 -11.13 3.94
N HIS A 315 -11.64 -11.45 4.22
CA HIS A 315 -10.60 -11.69 3.24
C HIS A 315 -10.56 -13.16 2.78
N GLY A 316 -11.38 -14.02 3.39
CA GLY A 316 -11.36 -15.46 3.22
C GLY A 316 -10.05 -16.08 3.71
N GLU A 317 -9.83 -17.36 3.37
CA GLU A 317 -8.60 -18.09 3.78
C GLU A 317 -7.32 -17.58 3.11
N SER A 318 -7.41 -16.84 2.00
CA SER A 318 -6.27 -16.33 1.24
C SER A 318 -6.63 -15.04 0.51
N PHE A 319 -5.89 -13.97 0.80
CA PHE A 319 -6.15 -12.65 0.27
C PHE A 319 -5.20 -12.28 -0.88
N SER A 320 -5.68 -11.48 -1.83
CA SER A 320 -4.85 -10.89 -2.88
C SER A 320 -5.17 -9.42 -3.14
N PRO A 321 -4.17 -8.52 -3.21
CA PRO A 321 -4.38 -7.09 -3.43
C PRO A 321 -5.18 -6.70 -4.68
N VAL A 322 -5.22 -7.55 -5.72
CA VAL A 322 -6.11 -7.33 -6.88
C VAL A 322 -7.58 -7.12 -6.47
N ASN A 323 -7.99 -7.65 -5.30
CA ASN A 323 -9.33 -7.55 -4.77
C ASN A 323 -9.55 -6.38 -3.81
N THR A 324 -8.50 -5.65 -3.39
CA THR A 324 -8.60 -4.56 -2.41
C THR A 324 -9.71 -3.58 -2.79
N PHE A 325 -9.69 -3.02 -4.00
CA PHE A 325 -10.71 -2.05 -4.40
C PHE A 325 -12.03 -2.68 -4.86
N ARG A 326 -12.05 -3.98 -5.21
CA ARG A 326 -13.31 -4.72 -5.44
C ARG A 326 -14.14 -4.75 -4.16
N ILE A 327 -13.50 -5.07 -3.02
CA ILE A 327 -14.12 -5.04 -1.69
C ILE A 327 -14.53 -3.62 -1.32
N VAL A 328 -13.65 -2.63 -1.49
CA VAL A 328 -13.95 -1.23 -1.14
C VAL A 328 -15.16 -0.70 -1.91
N PHE A 329 -15.24 -0.92 -3.22
CA PHE A 329 -16.39 -0.47 -4.00
C PHE A 329 -17.66 -1.28 -3.69
N GLY A 330 -17.54 -2.58 -3.43
CA GLY A 330 -18.66 -3.40 -2.94
C GLY A 330 -19.22 -2.86 -1.63
N CYS A 331 -18.35 -2.51 -0.67
CA CYS A 331 -18.72 -1.85 0.58
C CYS A 331 -19.44 -0.51 0.36
N ILE A 332 -18.86 0.40 -0.43
CA ILE A 332 -19.43 1.73 -0.70
C ILE A 332 -20.80 1.63 -1.39
N GLN A 333 -20.95 0.70 -2.33
CA GLN A 333 -22.18 0.54 -3.12
C GLN A 333 -23.19 -0.42 -2.50
N ARG A 334 -22.82 -1.11 -1.41
CA ARG A 334 -23.60 -2.18 -0.77
C ARG A 334 -23.92 -3.33 -1.73
N GLU A 335 -22.92 -3.70 -2.52
CA GLU A 335 -22.96 -4.80 -3.47
C GLU A 335 -21.97 -5.89 -3.05
N THR A 336 -22.30 -7.14 -3.33
CA THR A 336 -21.35 -8.24 -3.14
C THR A 336 -20.20 -8.08 -4.14
N PRO A 337 -18.93 -7.99 -3.69
CA PRO A 337 -17.81 -7.82 -4.59
C PRO A 337 -17.58 -9.09 -5.42
N ASP A 338 -17.42 -8.93 -6.72
CA ASP A 338 -16.93 -9.98 -7.61
C ASP A 338 -15.42 -10.15 -7.40
N LEU A 339 -15.00 -11.13 -6.62
CA LEU A 339 -13.60 -11.35 -6.27
C LEU A 339 -12.88 -12.21 -7.31
N LEU A 340 -11.65 -11.80 -7.68
CA LEU A 340 -10.77 -12.60 -8.52
C LEU A 340 -9.98 -13.61 -7.67
N PRO A 341 -9.59 -14.76 -8.23
CA PRO A 341 -8.76 -15.74 -7.52
C PRO A 341 -7.42 -15.18 -7.00
N THR A 342 -6.83 -15.80 -5.98
CA THR A 342 -5.46 -15.47 -5.59
C THR A 342 -4.47 -16.08 -6.59
N ARG A 343 -3.99 -15.28 -7.55
CA ARG A 343 -2.97 -15.68 -8.54
C ARG A 343 -1.69 -14.88 -8.38
N ARG A 344 -0.55 -15.52 -8.65
CA ARG A 344 0.79 -14.93 -8.52
C ARG A 344 1.53 -15.05 -9.85
N PHE A 345 2.33 -14.06 -10.19
CA PHE A 345 3.04 -14.04 -11.46
C PHE A 345 4.50 -13.64 -11.28
N THR A 346 5.36 -14.15 -12.15
CA THR A 346 6.77 -13.78 -12.23
C THR A 346 7.18 -13.42 -13.63
N LYS A 347 8.27 -12.68 -13.73
CA LYS A 347 8.85 -12.23 -14.99
C LYS A 347 10.03 -13.12 -15.33
N VAL A 348 9.90 -13.93 -16.38
CA VAL A 348 10.97 -14.77 -16.94
C VAL A 348 11.33 -14.23 -18.31
N ARG A 349 12.57 -13.75 -18.49
CA ARG A 349 13.07 -13.23 -19.79
C ARG A 349 12.14 -12.18 -20.44
N ASN A 350 11.68 -11.21 -19.66
CA ASN A 350 10.72 -10.17 -20.09
C ASN A 350 9.29 -10.62 -20.40
N ILE A 351 8.97 -11.89 -20.20
CA ILE A 351 7.64 -12.47 -20.38
C ILE A 351 7.04 -12.77 -19.01
N LEU A 352 5.71 -12.65 -18.88
CA LEU A 352 5.00 -12.98 -17.67
C LEU A 352 4.54 -14.45 -17.65
N ASP A 353 4.87 -15.14 -16.57
CA ASP A 353 4.43 -16.51 -16.26
C ASP A 353 3.63 -16.51 -14.96
N GLU A 354 2.60 -17.35 -14.87
CA GLU A 354 1.89 -17.62 -13.60
C GLU A 354 2.71 -18.58 -12.72
N ILE A 355 2.62 -18.40 -11.40
CA ILE A 355 3.26 -19.25 -10.41
C ILE A 355 2.20 -19.97 -9.58
N SER A 356 2.34 -21.29 -9.48
CA SER A 356 1.69 -22.13 -8.49
C SER A 356 2.76 -22.79 -7.62
N ASP A 357 2.62 -22.71 -6.29
CA ASP A 357 3.54 -23.30 -5.31
C ASP A 357 5.04 -22.98 -5.53
N GLY A 358 5.34 -21.78 -6.06
CA GLY A 358 6.71 -21.34 -6.31
C GLY A 358 7.32 -21.84 -7.62
N LEU A 359 6.55 -22.53 -8.47
CA LEU A 359 6.95 -23.00 -9.80
C LEU A 359 6.11 -22.33 -10.90
N SER A 360 6.75 -22.01 -12.03
CA SER A 360 6.05 -21.49 -13.22
C SER A 360 5.11 -22.55 -13.79
N VAL A 361 3.84 -22.20 -13.96
CA VAL A 361 2.82 -23.01 -14.65
C VAL A 361 2.68 -22.42 -16.04
N ARG A 362 3.18 -23.14 -17.06
CA ARG A 362 3.00 -22.75 -18.46
C ARG A 362 1.66 -23.21 -19.00
#